data_AF-A0A7J8IP63-F1
#
_entry.id   AF-A0A7J8IP63-F1
#
_cell.length_a   1.000
_cell.length_b   1.000
_cell.length_c   1.000
_cell.angle_alpha   90.00
_cell.angle_beta   90.00
_cell.angle_gamma   90.00
#
_symmetry.space_group_name_H-M   'P 1'
#
loop_
_entity.id
_entity.type
_entity.pdbx_description
1 polymer ?
#
loop_
_entity_poly.entity_id
_entity_poly.type
_entity_poly.pdbx_seq_one_letter_code
_entity_poly.pdbx_strand_id
1 'polypeptide(L)'
;MEDWSKDTAHSYLEQETTERNKSTQPDEQLTVTSKGSVHQKSSELVNEATCEVTKLPGQRSRNFSYPGDESSYYTTEKSNIMERTNNDLHYECMIPCQVTSDLNKEKMIAFLLTELDNLRASNKKLQEKLTKEDREQRKLRLKLELQEKATEAQIAEKTAALVEEVYSAQRERDEAVMSRLQLANEERDEAIAQLKHMEMSLKVLENINPEENDMTLQDLLNRINNADTGIAIQKNGAIIVDRIYKTKACKKRITAEEMNAVIEERDAALSQCKRLEQELHHLKEQNQTSANNMRHLTAENNQERALKHNALDLVVVLALKVFPFSLTD
;
A
#
# COMPACT_ATOMS: atom_id res chain seq x y z
N MET A 1 45.60 21.45 37.20
CA MET A 1 46.38 20.92 36.07
C MET A 1 47.14 19.78 36.69
N GLU A 2 46.50 18.63 36.75
CA GLU A 2 47.06 17.42 37.35
C GLU A 2 46.58 16.22 36.52
N ASP A 3 47.57 15.40 36.19
CA ASP A 3 47.58 13.99 35.80
C ASP A 3 46.25 13.26 35.65
N TRP A 4 46.13 12.48 34.58
CA TRP A 4 45.77 11.07 34.70
C TRP A 4 46.69 10.19 33.85
N SER A 5 47.25 9.21 34.54
CA SER A 5 48.25 8.25 34.11
C SER A 5 47.61 6.87 33.98
N LYS A 6 47.85 6.24 32.83
CA LYS A 6 48.11 4.80 32.57
C LYS A 6 47.06 3.71 32.85
N ASP A 7 46.86 2.89 31.80
CA ASP A 7 46.86 1.41 31.72
C ASP A 7 45.79 0.97 30.70
N THR A 8 46.10 0.65 29.44
CA THR A 8 46.74 -0.55 28.86
C THR A 8 46.06 -1.88 29.21
N ALA A 9 45.18 -2.34 28.32
CA ALA A 9 44.95 -3.77 28.09
C ALA A 9 44.48 -3.99 26.63
N HIS A 10 45.37 -4.55 25.81
CA HIS A 10 45.09 -5.08 24.49
C HIS A 10 44.47 -6.47 24.60
N SER A 11 43.47 -6.78 23.77
CA SER A 11 43.15 -8.16 23.40
C SER A 11 42.93 -8.25 21.90
N TYR A 12 43.86 -8.93 21.26
CA TYR A 12 43.85 -9.40 19.88
C TYR A 12 43.25 -10.81 19.89
N LEU A 13 42.32 -11.11 18.98
CA LEU A 13 42.10 -12.50 18.55
C LEU A 13 41.67 -12.50 17.08
N GLU A 14 42.64 -12.84 16.22
CA GLU A 14 42.41 -13.33 14.87
C GLU A 14 41.83 -14.75 14.91
N GLN A 15 40.90 -15.05 14.00
CA GLN A 15 40.87 -16.36 13.33
C GLN A 15 40.11 -16.25 12.00
N GLU A 16 40.89 -16.24 10.91
CA GLU A 16 40.47 -16.64 9.56
C GLU A 16 40.40 -18.18 9.49
N THR A 17 39.39 -18.72 8.79
CA THR A 17 39.58 -19.69 7.69
C THR A 17 38.27 -19.95 6.94
N THR A 18 38.19 -19.43 5.72
CA THR A 18 37.90 -20.12 4.43
C THR A 18 36.96 -21.34 4.40
N GLU A 19 35.81 -21.23 3.70
CA GLU A 19 35.33 -22.27 2.75
C GLU A 19 34.20 -21.80 1.77
N ARG A 20 34.62 -21.51 0.53
CA ARG A 20 34.08 -21.92 -0.79
C ARG A 20 32.58 -22.29 -1.01
N ASN A 21 31.89 -21.40 -1.73
CA ASN A 21 31.05 -21.57 -2.95
C ASN A 21 29.77 -22.45 -3.04
N LYS A 22 28.76 -21.82 -3.69
CA LYS A 22 27.75 -22.31 -4.68
C LYS A 22 26.31 -22.62 -4.23
N SER A 23 25.41 -21.71 -4.67
CA SER A 23 24.23 -21.93 -5.54
C SER A 23 23.17 -22.98 -5.18
N THR A 24 21.90 -22.52 -5.21
CA THR A 24 20.73 -23.07 -5.95
C THR A 24 19.46 -23.13 -5.08
N GLN A 25 18.48 -22.27 -5.38
CA GLN A 25 17.03 -22.52 -5.18
C GLN A 25 16.51 -23.30 -6.40
N PRO A 26 15.53 -24.22 -6.28
CA PRO A 26 14.07 -23.92 -6.23
C PRO A 26 13.31 -24.90 -5.29
N ASP A 27 11.99 -25.01 -5.11
CA ASP A 27 10.72 -24.26 -5.28
C ASP A 27 9.62 -25.19 -4.66
N GLU A 28 8.43 -24.65 -4.44
CA GLU A 28 7.12 -25.35 -4.30
C GLU A 28 6.67 -26.07 -3.00
N GLN A 29 5.71 -25.37 -2.37
CA GLN A 29 4.30 -25.80 -2.11
C GLN A 29 3.88 -26.65 -0.88
N LEU A 30 2.67 -26.26 -0.42
CA LEU A 30 1.61 -26.99 0.31
C LEU A 30 1.50 -26.92 1.86
N THR A 31 0.84 -25.86 2.32
CA THR A 31 -0.48 -25.81 3.02
C THR A 31 -0.93 -26.84 4.11
N VAL A 32 -1.41 -26.22 5.22
CA VAL A 32 -2.46 -26.56 6.23
C VAL A 32 -2.21 -27.59 7.34
N THR A 33 -2.24 -27.12 8.59
CA THR A 33 -3.16 -27.52 9.71
C THR A 33 -2.82 -26.65 10.94
N SER A 34 -3.68 -25.77 11.48
CA SER A 34 -4.96 -25.90 12.21
C SER A 34 -4.79 -25.84 13.74
N LYS A 35 -5.51 -24.86 14.35
CA LYS A 35 -5.89 -24.65 15.77
C LYS A 35 -4.74 -24.44 16.77
N GLY A 36 -4.69 -23.38 17.58
CA GLY A 36 -5.75 -22.57 18.20
C GLY A 36 -5.57 -22.67 19.71
N SER A 37 -5.20 -21.58 20.39
CA SER A 37 -5.42 -21.45 21.84
C SER A 37 -5.31 -20.00 22.28
N VAL A 38 -6.44 -19.50 22.76
CA VAL A 38 -6.66 -18.24 23.45
C VAL A 38 -6.05 -18.35 24.84
N HIS A 39 -5.17 -17.44 25.26
CA HIS A 39 -5.05 -17.10 26.68
C HIS A 39 -4.86 -15.59 26.88
N GLN A 40 -5.92 -15.04 27.42
CA GLN A 40 -6.12 -13.73 28.01
C GLN A 40 -5.41 -13.70 29.37
N LYS A 41 -4.56 -12.70 29.63
CA LYS A 41 -4.14 -12.36 31.00
C LYS A 41 -3.83 -10.88 31.13
N SER A 42 -4.66 -10.21 31.91
CA SER A 42 -4.54 -8.85 32.41
C SER A 42 -3.84 -8.86 33.78
N SER A 43 -2.95 -7.89 34.03
CA SER A 43 -2.71 -7.32 35.37
C SER A 43 -1.81 -6.08 35.34
N GLU A 44 -2.39 -4.97 35.80
CA GLU A 44 -1.85 -3.94 36.72
C GLU A 44 -0.63 -3.07 36.35
N LEU A 45 -0.96 -1.82 35.99
CA LEU A 45 -0.46 -0.53 36.52
C LEU A 45 0.74 -0.54 37.49
N VAL A 46 1.79 0.24 37.18
CA VAL A 46 2.37 1.31 38.02
C VAL A 46 3.28 2.23 37.15
N ASN A 47 2.85 3.50 37.06
CA ASN A 47 3.56 4.80 37.04
C ASN A 47 4.94 4.99 36.37
N GLU A 48 5.05 5.99 35.48
CA GLU A 48 5.66 7.31 35.77
C GLU A 48 6.01 8.02 34.44
N ALA A 49 5.20 9.00 34.04
CA ALA A 49 5.44 9.83 32.87
C ALA A 49 5.86 11.23 33.33
N THR A 50 7.13 11.55 33.17
CA THR A 50 7.65 12.92 33.29
C THR A 50 7.37 13.63 31.97
N CYS A 51 6.37 14.50 31.93
CA CYS A 51 6.13 15.40 30.81
C CYS A 51 6.41 16.85 31.22
N GLU A 52 7.47 17.40 30.63
CA GLU A 52 7.87 18.79 30.78
C GLU A 52 6.87 19.76 30.13
N VAL A 53 6.60 20.84 30.86
CA VAL A 53 5.76 21.96 30.47
C VAL A 53 6.48 22.79 29.41
N THR A 54 5.91 22.88 28.19
CA THR A 54 6.27 23.94 27.25
C THR A 54 5.03 24.77 26.89
N LYS A 55 5.11 26.06 27.23
CA LYS A 55 4.08 27.09 27.10
C LYS A 55 3.83 27.44 25.63
N LEU A 56 2.56 27.69 25.27
CA LEU A 56 2.18 28.45 24.07
C LEU A 56 1.56 29.81 24.47
N PRO A 57 1.87 30.92 23.76
CA PRO A 57 1.32 32.23 24.05
C PRO A 57 0.15 32.61 23.13
N GLY A 58 -0.69 33.54 23.62
CA GLY A 58 -1.21 34.63 22.79
C GLY A 58 -2.67 34.54 22.35
N GLN A 59 -3.53 35.21 23.13
CA GLN A 59 -4.94 35.49 22.85
C GLN A 59 -5.22 36.18 21.51
N ARG A 60 -6.41 35.93 20.95
CA ARG A 60 -7.25 37.02 20.43
C ARG A 60 -8.73 36.71 20.60
N SER A 61 -9.34 37.42 21.55
CA SER A 61 -10.78 37.46 21.81
C SER A 61 -11.48 38.36 20.78
N ARG A 62 -12.58 37.87 20.19
CA ARG A 62 -13.64 38.71 19.63
C ARG A 62 -14.98 38.00 19.73
N ASN A 63 -15.87 38.61 20.51
CA ASN A 63 -17.27 38.24 20.74
C ASN A 63 -18.14 38.39 19.48
N PHE A 64 -19.25 37.65 19.43
CA PHE A 64 -20.66 38.06 19.19
C PHE A 64 -21.47 36.76 19.01
N SER A 65 -22.26 36.28 19.98
CA SER A 65 -23.60 36.71 20.45
C SER A 65 -24.69 35.75 19.96
N TYR A 66 -25.19 34.92 20.88
CA TYR A 66 -26.48 34.23 20.79
C TYR A 66 -27.57 35.11 21.41
N PRO A 67 -28.81 35.14 20.87
CA PRO A 67 -29.91 35.84 21.51
C PRO A 67 -30.51 34.95 22.61
N GLY A 68 -30.61 35.54 23.80
CA GLY A 68 -31.44 35.04 24.89
C GLY A 68 -32.82 35.70 24.90
N ASP A 69 -33.74 35.00 25.52
CA ASP A 69 -34.83 35.49 26.39
C ASP A 69 -34.98 34.35 27.42
N GLU A 70 -34.36 34.41 28.59
CA GLU A 70 -34.66 35.24 29.77
C GLU A 70 -36.08 34.99 30.32
N SER A 71 -36.17 34.06 31.27
CA SER A 71 -37.09 34.16 32.42
C SER A 71 -36.63 33.19 33.50
N SER A 72 -35.69 33.64 34.32
CA SER A 72 -35.39 33.06 35.62
C SER A 72 -36.53 33.32 36.60
N TYR A 73 -36.97 32.33 37.36
CA TYR A 73 -37.21 32.49 38.80
C TYR A 73 -37.00 31.14 39.48
N TYR A 74 -35.92 31.04 40.25
CA TYR A 74 -35.81 30.07 41.34
C TYR A 74 -36.73 30.55 42.46
N THR A 75 -37.70 29.73 42.83
CA THR A 75 -38.28 29.71 44.19
C THR A 75 -38.35 28.28 44.64
N THR A 76 -37.30 27.85 45.34
CA THR A 76 -37.37 26.77 46.31
C THR A 76 -38.14 27.32 47.52
N GLU A 77 -39.41 26.94 47.66
CA GLU A 77 -40.13 27.09 48.92
C GLU A 77 -41.03 25.88 49.19
N LYS A 78 -40.83 25.36 50.41
CA LYS A 78 -41.85 24.82 51.34
C LYS A 78 -42.36 23.38 51.12
N SER A 79 -41.68 22.49 51.85
CA SER A 79 -42.28 21.56 52.82
C SER A 79 -43.80 21.63 52.98
N ASN A 80 -44.50 20.59 52.54
CA ASN A 80 -45.85 20.31 53.04
C ASN A 80 -45.74 19.38 54.25
N ILE A 81 -45.83 20.03 55.40
CA ILE A 81 -46.12 19.48 56.71
C ILE A 81 -47.49 18.80 56.65
N MET A 82 -47.55 17.56 57.11
CA MET A 82 -48.79 16.82 57.34
C MET A 82 -49.53 17.47 58.52
N GLU A 83 -50.39 18.44 58.26
CA GLU A 83 -51.38 18.91 59.23
C GLU A 83 -52.58 17.96 59.21
N ARG A 84 -52.58 17.00 60.14
CA ARG A 84 -53.81 16.37 60.61
C ARG A 84 -54.58 17.40 61.42
N THR A 85 -55.37 18.23 60.76
CA THR A 85 -56.37 19.06 61.43
C THR A 85 -57.62 18.23 61.62
N ASN A 86 -57.87 17.87 62.88
CA ASN A 86 -59.09 17.23 63.33
C ASN A 86 -60.27 18.17 63.03
N ASN A 87 -61.07 17.82 62.02
CA ASN A 87 -62.37 18.43 61.83
C ASN A 87 -63.33 17.87 62.88
N ASP A 88 -63.42 18.60 63.98
CA ASP A 88 -64.49 18.55 64.98
C ASP A 88 -65.80 19.03 64.31
N LEU A 89 -66.41 18.12 63.54
CA LEU A 89 -67.77 18.30 63.05
C LEU A 89 -68.72 17.86 64.15
N HIS A 90 -69.19 18.85 64.90
CA HIS A 90 -70.35 18.78 65.79
C HIS A 90 -71.47 17.93 65.17
N TYR A 91 -71.61 16.70 65.65
CA TYR A 91 -72.77 15.87 65.39
C TYR A 91 -73.90 16.35 66.30
N GLU A 92 -74.62 17.38 65.85
CA GLU A 92 -75.82 17.83 66.53
C GLU A 92 -76.96 16.84 66.25
N CYS A 93 -77.31 16.12 67.31
CA CYS A 93 -78.29 15.06 67.33
C CYS A 93 -79.66 15.63 67.72
N MET A 94 -80.67 15.29 66.91
CA MET A 94 -82.13 15.31 67.17
C MET A 94 -82.91 16.63 67.09
N ILE A 95 -83.79 16.69 66.08
CA ILE A 95 -85.15 17.24 66.23
C ILE A 95 -86.19 16.21 65.70
N PRO A 96 -87.37 16.10 66.34
CA PRO A 96 -88.16 14.85 66.46
C PRO A 96 -88.96 14.43 65.23
N CYS A 97 -89.16 13.11 65.10
CA CYS A 97 -89.99 12.48 64.07
C CYS A 97 -91.46 12.92 64.14
N GLN A 98 -91.99 13.37 63.00
CA GLN A 98 -93.40 13.21 62.63
C GLN A 98 -93.51 12.90 61.12
N VAL A 99 -93.70 11.61 60.82
CA VAL A 99 -94.44 11.03 59.69
C VAL A 99 -94.12 11.54 58.26
N THR A 100 -92.84 11.87 58.00
CA THR A 100 -92.25 11.94 56.64
C THR A 100 -90.79 11.44 56.58
N SER A 101 -90.28 10.82 57.66
CA SER A 101 -88.84 10.63 57.91
C SER A 101 -88.15 9.52 57.11
N ASP A 102 -88.87 8.45 56.75
CA ASP A 102 -88.27 7.36 55.95
C ASP A 102 -88.06 7.78 54.50
N LEU A 103 -89.02 8.48 53.90
CA LEU A 103 -88.92 8.99 52.55
C LEU A 103 -87.77 10.01 52.38
N ASN A 104 -87.46 10.81 53.41
CA ASN A 104 -86.33 11.75 53.38
C ASN A 104 -84.96 11.05 53.53
N LYS A 105 -84.86 9.97 54.31
CA LYS A 105 -83.65 9.15 54.42
C LYS A 105 -83.40 8.38 53.13
N GLU A 106 -84.44 7.81 52.52
CA GLU A 106 -84.35 7.13 51.23
C GLU A 106 -83.92 8.08 50.10
N LYS A 107 -84.44 9.32 50.07
CA LYS A 107 -83.97 10.36 49.12
C LYS A 107 -82.49 10.71 49.32
N MET A 108 -82.03 10.83 50.56
CA MET A 108 -80.61 11.07 50.87
C MET A 108 -79.75 9.89 50.41
N ILE A 109 -80.18 8.65 50.67
CA ILE A 109 -79.47 7.43 50.24
C ILE A 109 -79.39 7.37 48.72
N ALA A 110 -80.50 7.64 48.01
CA ALA A 110 -80.52 7.68 46.55
C ALA A 110 -79.57 8.76 45.99
N PHE A 111 -79.56 9.95 46.58
CA PHE A 111 -78.64 11.03 46.21
C PHE A 111 -77.17 10.59 46.38
N LEU A 112 -76.80 10.03 47.53
CA LEU A 112 -75.43 9.55 47.80
C LEU A 112 -75.02 8.42 46.85
N LEU A 113 -75.93 7.50 46.50
CA LEU A 113 -75.67 6.46 45.51
C LEU A 113 -75.40 7.05 44.13
N THR A 114 -76.20 8.03 43.69
CA THR A 114 -75.96 8.72 42.40
C THR A 114 -74.63 9.47 42.39
N GLU A 115 -74.25 10.09 43.51
CA GLU A 115 -72.96 10.77 43.63
C GLU A 115 -71.79 9.78 43.60
N LEU A 116 -71.92 8.64 44.27
CA LEU A 116 -70.94 7.56 44.25
C LEU A 116 -70.76 6.99 42.83
N ASP A 117 -71.86 6.77 42.11
CA ASP A 117 -71.81 6.32 40.72
C ASP A 117 -71.18 7.37 39.79
N ASN A 118 -71.48 8.65 39.99
CA ASN A 118 -70.84 9.75 39.28
C ASN A 118 -69.32 9.79 39.54
N LEU A 119 -68.91 9.64 40.80
CA LEU A 119 -67.49 9.58 41.20
C LEU A 119 -66.79 8.36 40.59
N ARG A 120 -67.44 7.20 40.60
CA ARG A 120 -66.90 5.96 40.01
C ARG A 120 -66.70 6.11 38.50
N ALA A 121 -67.67 6.70 37.79
CA ALA A 121 -67.56 6.98 36.37
C ALA A 121 -66.44 7.99 36.06
N SER A 122 -66.33 9.05 36.84
CA SER A 122 -65.26 10.05 36.72
C SER A 122 -63.87 9.43 36.94
N ASN A 123 -63.71 8.63 38.00
CA ASN A 123 -62.46 7.94 38.31
C ASN A 123 -62.04 6.98 37.19
N LYS A 124 -62.97 6.17 36.67
CA LYS A 124 -62.71 5.30 35.52
C LYS A 124 -62.21 6.10 34.30
N LYS A 125 -62.86 7.23 33.99
CA LYS A 125 -62.46 8.12 32.89
C LYS A 125 -61.07 8.73 33.11
N LEU A 126 -60.73 9.10 34.35
CA LEU A 126 -59.39 9.60 34.69
C LEU A 126 -58.33 8.51 34.54
N GLN A 127 -58.63 7.27 34.94
CA GLN A 127 -57.72 6.13 34.78
C GLN A 127 -57.46 5.78 33.31
N GLU A 128 -58.48 5.84 32.45
CA GLU A 128 -58.34 5.70 31.00
C GLU A 128 -57.48 6.81 30.39
N LYS A 129 -57.67 8.07 30.83
CA LYS A 129 -56.82 9.19 30.39
C LYS A 129 -55.37 9.01 30.84
N LEU A 130 -55.15 8.60 32.09
CA LEU A 130 -53.82 8.38 32.65
C LEU A 130 -53.07 7.30 31.87
N THR A 131 -53.72 6.16 31.59
CA THR A 131 -53.10 5.06 30.83
C THR A 131 -52.81 5.46 29.37
N LYS A 132 -53.67 6.28 28.76
CA LYS A 132 -53.43 6.83 27.43
C LYS A 132 -52.22 7.77 27.40
N GLU A 133 -52.15 8.71 28.34
CA GLU A 133 -51.05 9.67 28.42
C GLU A 133 -49.72 8.96 28.72
N ASP A 134 -49.71 8.01 29.64
CA ASP A 134 -48.53 7.19 29.99
C ASP A 134 -48.03 6.38 28.77
N ARG A 135 -48.93 5.92 27.89
CA ARG A 135 -48.56 5.27 26.63
C ARG A 135 -47.92 6.25 25.63
N GLU A 136 -48.49 7.43 25.46
CA GLU A 136 -47.92 8.46 24.56
C GLU A 136 -46.58 8.99 25.10
N GLN A 137 -46.44 9.19 26.40
CA GLN A 137 -45.18 9.57 27.03
C GLN A 137 -44.08 8.54 26.78
N ARG A 138 -44.38 7.23 26.94
CA ARG A 138 -43.43 6.16 26.60
C ARG A 138 -43.03 6.19 25.12
N LYS A 139 -43.98 6.41 24.22
CA LYS A 139 -43.72 6.50 22.78
C LYS A 139 -42.84 7.69 22.41
N LEU A 140 -43.08 8.87 23.00
CA LEU A 140 -42.25 10.06 22.79
C LEU A 140 -40.84 9.85 23.34
N ARG A 141 -40.72 9.23 24.53
CA ARG A 141 -39.41 8.89 25.11
C ARG A 141 -38.60 7.97 24.20
N LEU A 142 -39.22 6.91 23.68
CA LEU A 142 -38.57 5.98 22.74
C LEU A 142 -38.13 6.70 21.45
N LYS A 143 -38.95 7.61 20.90
CA LYS A 143 -38.57 8.40 19.72
C LYS A 143 -37.37 9.29 19.97
N LEU A 144 -37.32 9.95 21.14
CA LEU A 144 -36.22 10.81 21.52
C LEU A 144 -34.92 10.00 21.66
N GLU A 145 -34.98 8.86 22.35
CA GLU A 145 -33.83 7.96 22.54
C GLU A 145 -33.30 7.42 21.20
N LEU A 146 -34.20 7.05 20.27
CA LEU A 146 -33.80 6.65 18.92
C LEU A 146 -33.12 7.78 18.14
N GLN A 147 -33.64 9.01 18.25
CA GLN A 147 -33.04 10.16 17.60
C GLN A 147 -31.65 10.47 18.18
N GLU A 148 -31.51 10.45 19.51
CA GLU A 148 -30.23 10.64 20.19
C GLU A 148 -29.20 9.62 19.72
N LYS A 149 -29.57 8.33 19.71
CA LYS A 149 -28.69 7.25 19.24
C LYS A 149 -28.31 7.39 17.76
N ALA A 150 -29.24 7.82 16.92
CA ALA A 150 -28.93 8.07 15.50
C ALA A 150 -27.93 9.23 15.34
N THR A 151 -28.09 10.32 16.09
CA THR A 151 -27.15 11.45 16.04
C THR A 151 -25.79 11.09 16.62
N GLU A 152 -25.75 10.33 17.71
CA GLU A 152 -24.51 9.83 18.32
C GLU A 152 -23.74 8.94 17.35
N ALA A 153 -24.43 8.01 16.68
CA ALA A 153 -23.82 7.15 15.65
C ALA A 153 -23.27 7.96 14.47
N GLN A 154 -24.00 8.97 13.99
CA GLN A 154 -23.55 9.83 12.90
C GLN A 154 -22.30 10.64 13.29
N ILE A 155 -22.25 11.14 14.53
CA ILE A 155 -21.07 11.85 15.04
C ILE A 155 -19.88 10.89 15.15
N ALA A 156 -20.09 9.69 15.68
CA ALA A 156 -19.05 8.67 15.79
C ALA A 156 -18.49 8.27 14.42
N GLU A 157 -19.36 8.06 13.42
CA GLU A 157 -18.98 7.75 12.04
C GLU A 157 -18.11 8.85 11.43
N LYS A 158 -18.56 10.12 11.51
CA LYS A 158 -17.79 11.26 10.99
C LYS A 158 -16.45 11.43 11.71
N THR A 159 -16.43 11.19 13.02
CA THR A 159 -15.21 11.28 13.82
C THR A 159 -14.23 10.18 13.43
N ALA A 160 -14.70 8.94 13.27
CA ALA A 160 -13.88 7.82 12.83
C ALA A 160 -13.30 8.05 11.42
N ALA A 161 -14.10 8.56 10.48
CA ALA A 161 -13.65 8.90 9.14
C ALA A 161 -12.55 9.98 9.15
N LEU A 162 -12.71 11.03 9.95
CA LEU A 162 -11.70 12.09 10.09
C LEU A 162 -10.39 11.56 10.70
N VAL A 163 -10.49 10.68 11.70
CA VAL A 163 -9.31 10.06 12.31
C VAL A 163 -8.55 9.22 11.28
N GLU A 164 -9.24 8.42 10.49
CA GLU A 164 -8.62 7.60 9.43
C GLU A 164 -7.94 8.47 8.35
N GLU A 165 -8.57 9.58 7.95
CA GLU A 165 -7.99 10.54 7.00
C GLU A 165 -6.70 11.16 7.55
N VAL A 166 -6.70 11.57 8.82
CA VAL A 166 -5.50 12.11 9.48
C VAL A 166 -4.39 11.07 9.55
N TYR A 167 -4.70 9.81 9.89
CA TYR A 167 -3.73 8.72 9.89
C TYR A 167 -3.17 8.45 8.49
N SER A 168 -4.02 8.43 7.46
CA SER A 168 -3.58 8.23 6.08
C SER A 168 -2.68 9.37 5.60
N ALA A 169 -3.08 10.62 5.83
CA ALA A 169 -2.27 11.78 5.49
C ALA A 169 -0.94 11.82 6.28
N GLN A 170 -0.92 11.29 7.51
CA GLN A 170 0.31 11.14 8.28
C GLN A 170 1.27 10.13 7.66
N ARG A 171 0.77 8.96 7.32
CA ARG A 171 1.55 7.91 6.64
C ARG A 171 2.14 8.42 5.33
N GLU A 172 1.35 9.09 4.50
CA GLU A 172 1.81 9.65 3.22
C GLU A 172 2.93 10.69 3.39
N ARG A 173 2.79 11.58 4.40
CA ARG A 173 3.84 12.55 4.71
C ARG A 173 5.13 11.86 5.13
N ASP A 174 5.04 10.86 6.00
CA ASP A 174 6.21 10.17 6.54
C ASP A 174 6.92 9.38 5.44
N GLU A 175 6.16 8.75 4.54
CA GLU A 175 6.67 8.11 3.33
C GLU A 175 7.41 9.12 2.42
N ALA A 176 6.78 10.27 2.13
CA ALA A 176 7.40 11.30 1.31
C ALA A 176 8.69 11.87 1.93
N VAL A 177 8.73 12.03 3.25
CA VAL A 177 9.93 12.46 3.99
C VAL A 177 11.03 11.41 3.88
N MET A 178 10.70 10.13 4.07
CA MET A 178 11.67 9.04 3.94
C MET A 178 12.23 8.94 2.52
N SER A 179 11.39 9.03 1.48
CA SER A 179 11.85 9.04 0.09
C SER A 179 12.77 10.23 -0.21
N ARG A 180 12.45 11.42 0.31
CA ARG A 180 13.31 12.60 0.11
C ARG A 180 14.65 12.47 0.82
N LEU A 181 14.67 11.88 2.01
CA LEU A 181 15.91 11.60 2.75
C LEU A 181 16.77 10.57 2.02
N GLN A 182 16.16 9.52 1.48
CA GLN A 182 16.86 8.51 0.67
C GLN A 182 17.52 9.15 -0.55
N LEU A 183 16.78 9.95 -1.31
CA LEU A 183 17.32 10.65 -2.48
C LEU A 183 18.50 11.56 -2.10
N ALA A 184 18.39 12.34 -1.02
CA ALA A 184 19.49 13.19 -0.57
C ALA A 184 20.73 12.38 -0.15
N ASN A 185 20.55 11.19 0.42
CA ASN A 185 21.66 10.29 0.74
C ASN A 185 22.29 9.71 -0.53
N GLU A 186 21.49 9.28 -1.50
CA GLU A 186 21.96 8.78 -2.80
C GLU A 186 22.76 9.85 -3.55
N GLU A 187 22.25 11.09 -3.64
CA GLU A 187 22.95 12.23 -4.26
C GLU A 187 24.28 12.53 -3.56
N ARG A 188 24.30 12.49 -2.22
CA ARG A 188 25.52 12.67 -1.44
C ARG A 188 26.52 11.56 -1.70
N ASP A 189 26.06 10.31 -1.72
CA ASP A 189 26.92 9.15 -1.93
C ASP A 189 27.48 9.13 -3.36
N GLU A 190 26.70 9.56 -4.36
CA GLU A 190 27.16 9.77 -5.73
C GLU A 190 28.21 10.88 -5.80
N ALA A 191 27.98 12.03 -5.16
CA ALA A 191 28.96 13.12 -5.11
C ALA A 191 30.28 12.69 -4.44
N ILE A 192 30.20 11.89 -3.38
CA ILE A 192 31.37 11.30 -2.71
C ILE A 192 32.09 10.34 -3.66
N ALA A 193 31.37 9.51 -4.41
CA ALA A 193 31.95 8.59 -5.38
C ALA A 193 32.67 9.35 -6.52
N GLN A 194 32.05 10.40 -7.04
CA GLN A 194 32.65 11.28 -8.05
C GLN A 194 33.92 11.96 -7.52
N LEU A 195 33.88 12.53 -6.31
CA LEU A 195 35.04 13.15 -5.67
C LEU A 195 36.19 12.14 -5.53
N LYS A 196 35.92 10.93 -5.03
CA LYS A 196 36.93 9.87 -4.89
C LYS A 196 37.53 9.49 -6.24
N HIS A 197 36.72 9.39 -7.29
CA HIS A 197 37.21 9.09 -8.64
C HIS A 197 38.13 10.21 -9.17
N MET A 198 37.75 11.47 -8.95
CA MET A 198 38.58 12.62 -9.31
C MET A 198 39.88 12.67 -8.50
N GLU A 199 39.83 12.36 -7.21
CA GLU A 199 41.01 12.26 -6.35
C GLU A 199 41.98 11.19 -6.84
N MET A 200 41.47 10.00 -7.22
CA MET A 200 42.29 8.96 -7.83
C MET A 200 42.90 9.43 -9.16
N SER A 201 42.12 10.11 -10.00
CA SER A 201 42.59 10.67 -11.27
C SER A 201 43.68 11.74 -11.06
N LEU A 202 43.52 12.59 -10.05
CA LEU A 202 44.52 13.60 -9.65
C LEU A 202 45.80 12.94 -9.13
N LYS A 203 45.71 11.90 -8.28
CA LYS A 203 46.89 11.14 -7.83
C LYS A 203 47.62 10.48 -8.99
N VAL A 204 46.91 10.03 -10.03
CA VAL A 204 47.55 9.53 -11.26
C VAL A 204 48.28 10.65 -12.01
N LEU A 205 47.68 11.84 -12.10
CA LEU A 205 48.27 13.03 -12.74
C LEU A 205 49.47 13.61 -11.98
N GLU A 206 49.42 13.66 -10.64
CA GLU A 206 50.53 14.13 -9.78
C GLU A 206 51.79 13.26 -9.94
N ASN A 207 51.61 11.99 -10.29
CA ASN A 207 52.71 11.07 -10.61
C ASN A 207 53.28 11.23 -12.04
N ILE A 208 52.74 12.14 -12.85
CA ILE A 208 53.28 12.47 -14.18
C ILE A 208 54.09 13.76 -14.04
N ASN A 209 55.40 13.63 -13.85
CA ASN A 209 56.28 14.78 -14.03
C ASN A 209 56.39 15.10 -15.54
N PRO A 210 55.81 16.20 -16.05
CA PRO A 210 55.78 16.49 -17.48
C PRO A 210 57.19 16.69 -18.06
N GLU A 211 58.12 17.26 -17.29
CA GLU A 211 59.51 17.47 -17.71
C GLU A 211 60.27 16.14 -17.89
N GLU A 212 59.86 15.09 -17.17
CA GLU A 212 60.45 13.75 -17.28
C GLU A 212 59.86 12.91 -18.40
N ASN A 213 58.73 13.31 -19.03
CA ASN A 213 58.12 12.60 -20.15
C ASN A 213 58.63 13.13 -21.51
N ASP A 214 58.91 14.44 -21.60
CA ASP A 214 59.38 15.08 -22.84
C ASP A 214 60.87 14.89 -23.13
N MET A 215 61.68 14.48 -22.14
CA MET A 215 63.10 14.19 -22.38
C MET A 215 63.28 12.99 -23.32
N THR A 216 64.24 13.04 -24.23
CA THR A 216 64.57 11.85 -25.02
C THR A 216 65.34 10.84 -24.14
N LEU A 217 65.37 9.56 -24.56
CA LEU A 217 66.23 8.57 -23.88
C LEU A 217 67.70 9.01 -23.88
N GLN A 218 68.13 9.69 -24.95
CA GLN A 218 69.47 10.24 -25.06
C GLN A 218 69.73 11.32 -24.01
N ASP A 219 68.77 12.20 -23.74
CA ASP A 219 68.91 13.24 -22.72
C ASP A 219 69.01 12.65 -21.32
N LEU A 220 68.22 11.61 -21.01
CA LEU A 220 68.30 10.91 -19.72
C LEU A 220 69.64 10.19 -19.54
N LEU A 221 70.16 9.54 -20.59
CA LEU A 221 71.47 8.90 -20.56
C LEU A 221 72.60 9.92 -20.40
N ASN A 222 72.53 11.05 -21.12
CA ASN A 222 73.48 12.15 -20.99
C ASN A 222 73.46 12.74 -19.57
N ARG A 223 72.28 12.89 -18.96
CA ARG A 223 72.14 13.35 -17.56
C ARG A 223 72.70 12.35 -16.56
N ILE A 224 72.55 11.05 -16.77
CA ILE A 224 73.19 10.01 -15.94
C ILE A 224 74.71 10.07 -16.07
N ASN A 225 75.21 10.19 -17.31
CA ASN A 225 76.65 10.21 -17.58
C ASN A 225 77.35 11.44 -16.98
N ASN A 226 76.64 12.57 -16.87
CA ASN A 226 77.15 13.82 -16.34
C ASN A 226 76.67 14.13 -14.90
N ALA A 227 76.11 13.16 -14.18
CA ALA A 227 75.57 13.38 -12.85
C ALA A 227 76.68 13.36 -11.78
N ASP A 228 76.79 14.44 -11.01
CA ASP A 228 77.79 14.58 -9.94
C ASP A 228 77.41 13.83 -8.64
N THR A 229 76.18 13.30 -8.55
CA THR A 229 75.68 12.62 -7.34
C THR A 229 74.94 11.33 -7.68
N GLY A 230 75.08 10.32 -6.80
CA GLY A 230 74.36 9.04 -6.93
C GLY A 230 72.83 9.19 -6.89
N ILE A 231 72.33 10.21 -6.20
CA ILE A 231 70.89 10.53 -6.13
C ILE A 231 70.38 10.98 -7.51
N ALA A 232 71.13 11.81 -8.22
CA ALA A 232 70.77 12.24 -9.58
C ALA A 232 70.82 11.09 -10.59
N ILE A 233 71.79 10.17 -10.45
CA ILE A 233 71.85 8.94 -11.25
C ILE A 233 70.60 8.08 -10.98
N GLN A 234 70.26 7.86 -9.72
CA GLN A 234 69.11 7.05 -9.32
C GLN A 234 67.79 7.64 -9.84
N LYS A 235 67.60 8.96 -9.72
CA LYS A 235 66.39 9.64 -10.21
C LYS A 235 66.23 9.46 -11.73
N ASN A 236 67.27 9.73 -12.52
CA ASN A 236 67.20 9.54 -13.97
C ASN A 236 67.07 8.07 -14.38
N GLY A 237 67.72 7.15 -13.64
CA GLY A 237 67.58 5.71 -13.84
C GLY A 237 66.15 5.21 -13.59
N ALA A 238 65.48 5.72 -12.54
CA ALA A 238 64.10 5.38 -12.24
C ALA A 238 63.14 5.78 -13.38
N ILE A 239 63.35 6.94 -14.01
CA ILE A 239 62.56 7.38 -15.17
C ILE A 239 62.73 6.42 -16.36
N ILE A 240 63.97 6.00 -16.65
CA ILE A 240 64.23 5.04 -17.74
C ILE A 240 63.54 3.70 -17.46
N VAL A 241 63.64 3.19 -16.23
CA VAL A 241 63.00 1.92 -15.83
C VAL A 241 61.48 2.01 -15.93
N ASP A 242 60.88 3.11 -15.46
CA ASP A 242 59.44 3.36 -15.56
C ASP A 242 58.98 3.41 -17.03
N ARG A 243 59.71 4.12 -17.90
CA ARG A 243 59.43 4.15 -19.36
C ARG A 243 59.48 2.77 -20.00
N ILE A 244 60.46 1.95 -19.64
CA ILE A 244 60.58 0.57 -20.12
C ILE A 244 59.37 -0.25 -19.66
N TYR A 245 58.99 -0.13 -18.38
CA TYR A 245 57.86 -0.85 -17.83
C TYR A 245 56.54 -0.44 -18.52
N LYS A 246 56.28 0.86 -18.65
CA LYS A 246 55.11 1.41 -19.37
C LYS A 246 55.07 0.96 -20.82
N THR A 247 56.19 0.99 -21.53
CA THR A 247 56.28 0.51 -22.93
C THR A 247 55.95 -0.98 -23.03
N LYS A 248 56.49 -1.81 -22.12
CA LYS A 248 56.19 -3.24 -22.07
C LYS A 248 54.72 -3.51 -21.75
N ALA A 249 54.15 -2.79 -20.79
CA ALA A 249 52.74 -2.91 -20.42
C ALA A 249 51.81 -2.49 -21.57
N CYS A 250 52.12 -1.37 -22.24
CA CYS A 250 51.38 -0.90 -23.40
C CYS A 250 51.39 -1.92 -24.54
N LYS A 251 52.55 -2.50 -24.87
CA LYS A 251 52.65 -3.57 -25.87
C LYS A 251 51.76 -4.77 -25.52
N LYS A 252 51.80 -5.24 -24.27
CA LYS A 252 50.93 -6.34 -23.82
C LYS A 252 49.45 -6.01 -23.96
N ARG A 253 49.05 -4.78 -23.58
CA ARG A 253 47.67 -4.30 -23.70
C ARG A 253 47.21 -4.26 -25.16
N ILE A 254 48.01 -3.67 -26.06
CA ILE A 254 47.71 -3.61 -27.49
C ILE A 254 47.55 -5.02 -28.06
N THR A 255 48.48 -5.93 -27.77
CA THR A 255 48.38 -7.33 -28.24
C THR A 255 47.12 -8.02 -27.72
N ALA A 256 46.73 -7.78 -26.46
CA ALA A 256 45.49 -8.35 -25.91
C ALA A 256 44.24 -7.76 -26.58
N GLU A 257 44.20 -6.45 -26.82
CA GLU A 257 43.12 -5.77 -27.53
C GLU A 257 43.01 -6.26 -28.98
N GLU A 258 44.13 -6.39 -29.69
CA GLU A 258 44.19 -6.96 -31.05
C GLU A 258 43.69 -8.41 -31.07
N MET A 259 44.10 -9.24 -30.11
CA MET A 259 43.61 -10.62 -29.99
C MET A 259 42.10 -10.66 -29.73
N ASN A 260 41.57 -9.79 -28.87
CA ASN A 260 40.14 -9.73 -28.59
C ASN A 260 39.36 -9.27 -29.82
N ALA A 261 39.82 -8.25 -30.54
CA ALA A 261 39.18 -7.77 -31.77
C ALA A 261 39.10 -8.88 -32.83
N VAL A 262 40.17 -9.67 -33.00
CA VAL A 262 40.19 -10.82 -33.92
C VAL A 262 39.19 -11.90 -33.48
N ILE A 263 39.07 -12.15 -32.18
CA ILE A 263 38.09 -13.11 -31.64
C ILE A 263 36.67 -12.64 -31.90
N GLU A 264 36.37 -11.35 -31.65
CA GLU A 264 35.06 -10.76 -31.90
C GLU A 264 34.68 -10.80 -33.39
N GLU A 265 35.61 -10.47 -34.28
CA GLU A 265 35.38 -10.55 -35.73
C GLU A 265 35.11 -11.99 -36.18
N ARG A 266 35.88 -12.96 -35.68
CA ARG A 266 35.65 -14.38 -35.92
C ARG A 266 34.25 -14.80 -35.46
N ASP A 267 33.85 -14.42 -34.26
CA ASP A 267 32.55 -14.83 -33.69
C ASP A 267 31.37 -14.17 -34.41
N ALA A 268 31.53 -12.92 -34.86
CA ALA A 268 30.59 -12.25 -35.73
C ALA A 268 30.44 -12.97 -37.08
N ALA A 269 31.56 -13.31 -37.73
CA ALA A 269 31.56 -14.06 -38.99
C ALA A 269 30.92 -15.45 -38.84
N LEU A 270 31.26 -16.19 -37.77
CA LEU A 270 30.64 -17.48 -37.47
C LEU A 270 29.13 -17.36 -37.25
N SER A 271 28.68 -16.30 -36.59
CA SER A 271 27.25 -16.03 -36.38
C SER A 271 26.52 -15.71 -37.68
N GLN A 272 27.17 -14.98 -38.60
CA GLN A 272 26.64 -14.73 -39.94
C GLN A 272 26.57 -16.02 -40.77
N CYS A 273 27.61 -16.86 -40.75
CA CYS A 273 27.60 -18.15 -41.43
C CYS A 273 26.44 -19.03 -40.94
N LYS A 274 26.25 -19.17 -39.62
CA LYS A 274 25.15 -19.94 -39.04
C LYS A 274 23.77 -19.41 -39.47
N ARG A 275 23.60 -18.09 -39.56
CA ARG A 275 22.35 -17.48 -40.04
C ARG A 275 22.10 -17.82 -41.50
N LEU A 276 23.09 -17.63 -42.36
CA LEU A 276 22.99 -17.95 -43.79
C LEU A 276 22.72 -19.44 -44.03
N GLU A 277 23.30 -20.33 -43.22
CA GLU A 277 23.02 -21.77 -43.25
C GLU A 277 21.55 -22.07 -42.91
N GLN A 278 20.97 -21.39 -41.91
CA GLN A 278 19.55 -21.52 -41.55
C GLN A 278 18.62 -20.98 -42.64
N GLU A 279 18.95 -19.81 -43.21
CA GLU A 279 18.20 -19.23 -44.33
C GLU A 279 18.21 -20.14 -45.56
N LEU A 280 19.36 -20.75 -45.87
CA LEU A 280 19.48 -21.72 -46.95
C LEU A 280 18.61 -22.96 -46.67
N HIS A 281 18.63 -23.48 -45.45
CA HIS A 281 17.77 -24.61 -45.07
C HIS A 281 16.29 -24.28 -45.26
N HIS A 282 15.86 -23.11 -44.78
CA HIS A 282 14.47 -22.67 -44.91
C HIS A 282 14.07 -22.48 -46.39
N LEU A 283 14.95 -21.87 -47.20
CA LEU A 283 14.70 -21.70 -48.63
C LEU A 283 14.60 -23.04 -49.36
N LYS A 284 15.43 -24.03 -48.96
CA LYS A 284 15.37 -25.40 -49.49
C LYS A 284 14.05 -26.08 -49.14
N GLU A 285 13.57 -25.95 -47.92
CA GLU A 285 12.26 -26.46 -47.48
C GLU A 285 11.10 -25.79 -48.22
N GLN A 286 11.15 -24.46 -48.37
CA GLN A 286 10.13 -23.69 -49.09
C GLN A 286 10.07 -24.10 -50.57
N ASN A 287 11.23 -24.23 -51.22
CA ASN A 287 11.31 -24.67 -52.62
C ASN A 287 10.81 -26.11 -52.78
N GLN A 288 11.19 -27.03 -51.88
CA GLN A 288 10.69 -28.40 -51.89
C GLN A 288 9.16 -28.46 -51.69
N THR A 289 8.63 -27.67 -50.78
CA THR A 289 7.18 -27.59 -50.52
C THR A 289 6.45 -27.00 -51.74
N SER A 290 6.97 -25.92 -52.33
CA SER A 290 6.41 -25.33 -53.55
C SER A 290 6.41 -26.32 -54.72
N ALA A 291 7.52 -27.04 -54.92
CA ALA A 291 7.62 -28.07 -55.95
C ALA A 291 6.63 -29.22 -55.71
N ASN A 292 6.43 -29.64 -54.46
CA ASN A 292 5.45 -30.67 -54.11
C ASN A 292 4.00 -30.20 -54.33
N ASN A 293 3.66 -28.97 -53.93
CA ASN A 293 2.34 -28.38 -54.15
C ASN A 293 2.01 -28.27 -55.64
N MET A 294 2.98 -27.83 -56.46
CA MET A 294 2.82 -27.77 -57.91
C MET A 294 2.59 -29.15 -58.54
N ARG A 295 3.31 -30.18 -58.06
CA ARG A 295 3.07 -31.57 -58.49
C ARG A 295 1.68 -32.06 -58.10
N HIS A 296 1.21 -31.76 -56.89
CA HIS A 296 -0.12 -32.14 -56.42
C HIS A 296 -1.23 -31.48 -57.26
N LEU A 297 -1.17 -30.16 -57.46
CA LEU A 297 -2.12 -29.41 -58.30
C LEU A 297 -2.14 -29.93 -59.74
N THR A 298 -0.98 -30.28 -60.29
CA THR A 298 -0.88 -30.84 -61.64
C THR A 298 -1.54 -32.22 -61.71
N ALA A 299 -1.33 -33.07 -60.71
CA ALA A 299 -1.94 -34.39 -60.63
C ALA A 299 -3.48 -34.29 -60.49
N GLU A 300 -3.97 -33.42 -59.62
CA GLU A 300 -5.41 -33.19 -59.40
C GLU A 300 -6.08 -32.64 -60.67
N ASN A 301 -5.48 -31.66 -61.35
CA ASN A 301 -6.01 -31.12 -62.60
C ASN A 301 -6.06 -32.18 -63.72
N ASN A 302 -5.03 -33.05 -63.80
CA ASN A 302 -5.03 -34.16 -64.75
C ASN A 302 -6.15 -35.18 -64.43
N GLN A 303 -6.39 -35.47 -63.14
CA GLN A 303 -7.48 -36.34 -62.70
C GLN A 303 -8.86 -35.72 -63.01
N GLU A 304 -9.04 -34.42 -62.78
CA GLU A 304 -10.27 -33.70 -63.11
C GLU A 304 -10.54 -33.74 -64.63
N ARG A 305 -9.51 -33.54 -65.46
CA ARG A 305 -9.61 -33.67 -66.93
C ARG A 305 -10.02 -35.08 -67.34
N ALA A 306 -9.45 -36.11 -66.70
CA ALA A 306 -9.82 -37.50 -66.98
C ALA A 306 -11.29 -37.80 -66.59
N LEU A 307 -11.74 -37.32 -65.43
CA LEU A 307 -13.14 -37.45 -65.00
C LEU A 307 -14.10 -36.71 -65.93
N LYS A 308 -13.75 -35.50 -66.37
CA LYS A 308 -14.54 -34.74 -67.36
C LYS A 308 -14.65 -35.50 -68.69
N HIS A 309 -13.56 -36.08 -69.16
CA HIS A 309 -13.59 -36.92 -70.37
C HIS A 309 -14.51 -38.13 -70.18
N ASN A 310 -14.37 -38.86 -69.08
CA ASN A 310 -15.22 -40.02 -68.78
C ASN A 310 -16.71 -39.64 -68.63
N ALA A 311 -17.01 -38.48 -68.04
CA ALA A 311 -18.37 -37.97 -67.93
C ALA A 311 -18.96 -37.58 -69.29
N LEU A 312 -18.16 -36.93 -70.15
CA LEU A 312 -18.55 -36.64 -71.53
C LEU A 312 -18.81 -37.93 -72.31
N ASP A 313 -17.95 -38.93 -72.19
CA ASP A 313 -18.15 -40.25 -72.80
C ASP A 313 -19.46 -40.89 -72.32
N LEU A 314 -19.77 -40.82 -71.02
CA LEU A 314 -21.02 -41.34 -70.48
C LEU A 314 -22.25 -40.58 -71.00
N VAL A 315 -22.17 -39.24 -71.09
CA VAL A 315 -23.25 -38.40 -71.65
C VAL A 315 -23.47 -38.74 -73.12
N VAL A 316 -22.42 -38.94 -73.91
CA VAL A 316 -22.54 -39.37 -75.31
C VAL A 316 -23.21 -40.74 -75.41
N VAL A 317 -22.79 -41.71 -74.59
CA VAL A 317 -23.40 -43.06 -74.55
C VAL A 317 -24.88 -42.99 -74.12
N LEU A 318 -25.23 -42.15 -73.15
CA LEU A 318 -26.61 -41.95 -72.71
C LEU A 318 -27.45 -41.23 -73.77
N ALA A 319 -26.90 -40.21 -74.44
CA ALA A 319 -27.57 -39.51 -75.53
C ALA A 319 -27.89 -40.47 -76.70
N LEU A 320 -26.98 -41.38 -77.05
CA LEU A 320 -27.21 -42.43 -78.04
C LEU A 320 -28.26 -43.47 -77.59
N LYS A 321 -28.49 -43.64 -76.28
CA LYS A 321 -29.54 -44.52 -75.73
C LYS A 321 -30.91 -43.85 -75.63
N VAL A 322 -30.97 -42.54 -75.33
CA VAL A 322 -32.22 -41.79 -75.15
C VAL A 322 -32.77 -41.25 -76.47
N PHE A 323 -31.89 -40.93 -77.43
CA PHE A 323 -32.24 -40.68 -78.82
C PHE A 323 -31.70 -41.84 -79.68
N PRO A 324 -32.44 -42.96 -79.80
CA PRO A 324 -32.21 -43.85 -80.92
C PRO A 324 -32.47 -43.04 -82.17
N PHE A 325 -31.42 -42.70 -82.90
CA PHE A 325 -31.54 -42.15 -84.23
C PHE A 325 -32.24 -43.23 -85.08
N SER A 326 -33.55 -43.08 -85.21
CA SER A 326 -34.38 -43.72 -86.22
C SER A 326 -33.95 -43.17 -87.57
N LEU A 327 -32.83 -43.66 -88.10
CA LEU A 327 -32.62 -43.63 -89.54
C LEU A 327 -33.37 -44.82 -90.13
N THR A 328 -34.60 -44.52 -90.58
CA THR A 328 -35.22 -44.98 -91.83
C THR A 328 -34.78 -46.34 -92.38
N ASP A 329 -35.69 -47.31 -92.36
CA ASP A 329 -36.69 -47.46 -93.43
C ASP A 329 -38.10 -47.64 -92.84
#